data_AF-A0A167HU87-F1
#
_entry.id   AF-A0A167HU87-F1
#
_cell.length_a   1.000
_cell.length_b   1.000
_cell.length_c   1.000
_cell.angle_alpha   90.00
_cell.angle_beta   90.00
_cell.angle_gamma   90.00
#
_symmetry.space_group_name_H-M   'P 1'
#
loop_
_entity.id
_entity.type
_entity.pdbx_description
1 polymer ?
#
loop_
_entity_poly.entity_id
_entity_poly.type
_entity_poly.pdbx_seq_one_letter_code
_entity_poly.pdbx_strand_id
1 'polypeptide(L)'
;MISIKTFQIFFVACFATLSITSMAQQPTNSMVKKWCYCFVENSEGKSVWHKVDCDLSTLSKNEITALQYKLKNYGYDLEITGMLNMTMANAYTDSKKKKASKI
;
A
#
# COMPACT_ATOMS: atom_id res chain seq x y z
N MET A 1 11.50 37.26 -27.77
CA MET A 1 10.16 36.80 -27.35
C MET A 1 10.34 35.66 -26.36
N ILE A 2 10.26 35.96 -25.07
CA ILE A 2 10.40 34.97 -23.99
C ILE A 2 8.99 34.57 -23.58
N SER A 3 8.61 33.34 -23.91
CA SER A 3 7.29 32.79 -23.58
C SER A 3 7.32 32.19 -22.19
N ILE A 4 6.75 32.91 -21.23
CA ILE A 4 6.40 32.40 -19.90
C ILE A 4 4.99 31.83 -20.02
N LYS A 5 4.81 30.51 -19.91
CA LYS A 5 3.52 29.92 -19.48
C LYS A 5 3.71 28.64 -18.66
N THR A 6 3.35 28.81 -17.38
CA THR A 6 2.58 27.87 -16.53
C THR A 6 3.22 26.56 -16.08
N PHE A 7 3.76 26.66 -14.87
CA PHE A 7 3.82 25.64 -13.81
C PHE A 7 2.49 24.85 -13.73
N GLN A 8 2.51 23.56 -14.04
CA GLN A 8 1.38 22.65 -13.83
C GLN A 8 1.67 21.81 -12.58
N ILE A 9 0.97 22.16 -11.50
CA ILE A 9 0.89 21.37 -10.27
C ILE A 9 0.04 20.15 -10.59
N PHE A 10 0.65 19.00 -10.80
CA PHE A 10 -0.11 17.75 -10.80
C PHE A 10 -0.30 17.30 -9.36
N PHE A 11 -1.42 17.75 -8.79
CA PHE A 11 -2.08 17.04 -7.70
C PHE A 11 -2.26 15.59 -8.15
N VAL A 12 -1.52 14.66 -7.51
CA VAL A 12 -1.82 13.23 -7.60
C VAL A 12 -3.09 12.99 -6.80
N ALA A 13 -4.23 13.33 -7.41
CA ALA A 13 -5.53 12.91 -6.96
C ALA A 13 -5.61 11.40 -7.17
N CYS A 14 -5.80 10.67 -6.07
CA CYS A 14 -6.18 9.27 -6.11
C CYS A 14 -7.57 9.20 -6.77
N PHE A 15 -7.61 9.03 -8.09
CA PHE A 15 -8.85 8.96 -8.85
C PHE A 15 -9.51 7.61 -8.59
N ALA A 16 -10.59 7.65 -7.83
CA ALA A 16 -11.64 6.65 -7.90
C ALA A 16 -12.55 6.99 -9.09
N THR A 17 -12.17 6.57 -10.31
CA THR A 17 -13.11 6.55 -11.44
C THR A 17 -12.98 5.27 -12.26
N LEU A 18 -14.13 4.62 -12.38
CA LEU A 18 -14.49 3.42 -13.12
C LEU A 18 -14.03 3.40 -14.59
N SER A 19 -13.42 2.26 -14.97
CA SER A 19 -13.60 1.45 -16.20
C SER A 19 -13.21 2.10 -17.54
N ILE A 20 -12.53 1.48 -18.52
CA ILE A 20 -12.61 0.15 -19.15
C ILE A 20 -11.24 0.02 -19.91
N THR A 21 -10.44 -1.06 -19.97
CA THR A 21 -10.59 -2.31 -20.74
C THR A 21 -9.31 -3.15 -20.58
N SER A 22 -9.30 -4.07 -19.62
CA SER A 22 -8.55 -5.35 -19.65
C SER A 22 -9.06 -6.17 -18.47
N MET A 23 -10.18 -6.85 -18.70
CA MET A 23 -10.84 -7.63 -17.67
C MET A 23 -10.02 -8.89 -17.37
N ALA A 24 -8.98 -8.77 -16.54
CA ALA A 24 -8.68 -9.81 -15.59
C ALA A 24 -9.84 -9.80 -14.59
N GLN A 25 -10.91 -10.51 -14.95
CA GLN A 25 -12.15 -10.62 -14.20
C GLN A 25 -11.82 -11.05 -12.77
N GLN A 26 -11.93 -10.12 -11.81
CA GLN A 26 -11.82 -10.49 -10.39
C GLN A 26 -12.93 -11.52 -10.12
N PRO A 27 -12.61 -12.71 -9.60
CA PRO A 27 -13.61 -13.77 -9.44
C PRO A 27 -14.68 -13.32 -8.44
N THR A 28 -15.89 -13.12 -8.94
CA THR A 28 -17.10 -12.87 -8.15
C THR A 28 -17.56 -14.20 -7.56
N ASN A 29 -17.07 -14.55 -6.37
CA ASN A 29 -17.66 -15.61 -5.58
C ASN A 29 -17.70 -15.17 -4.10
N SER A 30 -18.91 -15.18 -3.53
CA SER A 30 -19.31 -14.48 -2.30
C SER A 30 -18.80 -15.12 -0.99
N MET A 31 -17.73 -15.92 -1.05
CA MET A 31 -16.96 -16.43 0.10
C MET A 31 -15.45 -16.43 -0.17
N VAL A 32 -14.99 -15.62 -1.14
CA VAL A 32 -13.56 -15.51 -1.47
C VAL A 32 -13.00 -14.32 -0.72
N LYS A 33 -12.00 -14.58 0.13
CA LYS A 33 -11.17 -13.58 0.79
C LYS A 33 -10.78 -12.51 -0.26
N LYS A 34 -11.41 -11.33 -0.20
CA LYS A 34 -11.19 -10.27 -1.18
C LYS A 34 -9.70 -9.91 -1.12
N TRP A 35 -8.98 -10.21 -2.18
CA TRP A 35 -7.55 -9.94 -2.24
C TRP A 35 -7.36 -8.46 -2.61
N CYS A 36 -6.61 -7.75 -1.79
CA CYS A 36 -6.22 -6.38 -2.07
C CYS A 36 -4.80 -6.35 -2.62
N TYR A 37 -4.55 -5.39 -3.50
CA TYR A 37 -3.28 -5.23 -4.19
C TYR A 37 -2.80 -3.80 -3.99
N CYS A 38 -1.49 -3.64 -3.78
CA CYS A 38 -0.81 -2.35 -3.67
C CYS A 38 0.50 -2.36 -4.41
N PHE A 39 0.98 -1.17 -4.76
CA PHE A 39 2.37 -0.99 -5.11
C PHE A 39 3.23 -1.18 -3.87
N VAL A 40 4.15 -2.14 -3.95
CA VAL A 40 5.12 -2.46 -2.93
C VAL A 40 6.50 -2.30 -3.53
N GLU A 41 7.38 -1.59 -2.83
CA GLU A 41 8.76 -1.45 -3.26
C GLU A 41 9.52 -2.77 -3.00
N ASN A 42 10.15 -3.29 -4.06
CA ASN A 42 11.02 -4.45 -3.98
C ASN A 42 12.44 -4.06 -3.52
N SER A 43 13.32 -5.04 -3.32
CA SER A 43 14.71 -4.80 -2.91
C SER A 43 15.55 -4.03 -3.94
N GLU A 44 15.05 -3.84 -5.16
CA GLU A 44 15.69 -3.06 -6.22
C GLU A 44 15.16 -1.61 -6.27
N GLY A 45 14.29 -1.20 -5.33
CA GLY A 45 13.67 0.12 -5.33
C GLY A 45 12.55 0.29 -6.37
N LYS A 46 12.10 -0.80 -7.01
CA LYS A 46 11.01 -0.77 -8.00
C LYS A 46 9.67 -1.06 -7.33
N SER A 47 8.68 -0.24 -7.64
CA SER A 47 7.29 -0.47 -7.21
C SER A 47 6.62 -1.50 -8.10
N VAL A 48 6.20 -2.62 -7.51
CA VAL A 48 5.47 -3.70 -8.19
C VAL A 48 4.13 -3.96 -7.51
N TRP A 49 3.13 -4.38 -8.29
CA TRP A 49 1.87 -4.82 -7.71
C TRP A 49 2.08 -6.08 -6.88
N HIS A 50 1.77 -5.99 -5.59
CA HIS A 50 1.79 -7.12 -4.69
C HIS A 50 0.49 -7.25 -3.93
N LYS A 51 0.18 -8.49 -3.59
CA LYS A 51 -0.98 -8.88 -2.81
C LYS A 51 -0.72 -8.56 -1.33
N VAL A 52 -1.60 -7.79 -0.71
CA VAL A 52 -1.43 -7.32 0.68
C VAL A 52 -2.72 -7.46 1.47
N ASP A 53 -2.63 -7.29 2.79
CA ASP A 53 -3.80 -7.12 3.65
C ASP A 53 -4.57 -5.86 3.21
N CYS A 54 -5.89 -5.95 3.10
CA CYS A 54 -6.73 -4.86 2.61
C CYS A 54 -6.61 -3.58 3.43
N ASP A 55 -6.31 -3.69 4.72
CA ASP A 55 -6.11 -2.52 5.58
C ASP A 55 -4.94 -1.65 5.09
N LEU A 56 -3.92 -2.26 4.48
CA LEU A 56 -2.76 -1.54 3.94
C LEU A 56 -3.09 -0.80 2.64
N SER A 57 -4.14 -1.22 1.92
CA SER A 57 -4.45 -0.69 0.60
C SER A 57 -5.13 0.66 0.55
N THR A 58 -5.61 1.11 1.70
CA THR A 58 -6.30 2.39 1.85
C THR A 58 -5.46 3.41 2.60
N LEU A 59 -4.25 3.07 3.04
CA LEU A 59 -3.41 3.95 3.85
C LEU A 59 -2.73 5.02 2.99
N SER A 60 -2.83 6.26 3.46
CA SER A 60 -2.01 7.36 2.97
C SER A 60 -0.55 7.21 3.42
N LYS A 61 0.35 7.95 2.78
CA LYS A 61 1.78 8.00 3.14
C LYS A 61 2.02 8.28 4.64
N ASN A 62 1.25 9.20 5.22
CA ASN A 62 1.38 9.57 6.64
C ASN A 62 0.94 8.41 7.55
N GLU A 63 -0.13 7.71 7.18
CA GLU A 63 -0.61 6.53 7.90
C GLU A 63 0.36 5.36 7.77
N ILE A 64 0.95 5.16 6.60
CA ILE A 64 2.03 4.18 6.38
C ILE A 64 3.21 4.50 7.30
N THR A 65 3.64 5.76 7.35
CA THR A 65 4.74 6.20 8.22
C THR A 65 4.44 5.93 9.70
N ALA A 66 3.24 6.30 10.15
CA ALA A 66 2.82 6.03 11.52
C ALA A 66 2.78 4.52 11.84
N LEU A 67 2.33 3.71 10.89
CA LEU A 67 2.31 2.26 11.02
C LEU A 67 3.73 1.67 11.06
N GLN A 68 4.67 2.17 10.26
CA GLN A 68 6.07 1.77 10.31
C GLN A 68 6.68 2.05 11.69
N TYR A 69 6.45 3.23 12.27
CA TYR A 69 6.87 3.53 13.64
C TYR A 69 6.27 2.58 14.66
N LYS A 70 4.97 2.31 14.56
CA LYS A 70 4.27 1.39 15.46
C LYS A 70 4.85 -0.03 15.40
N LEU A 71 5.10 -0.54 14.20
CA LEU A 71 5.71 -1.86 14.01
C LEU A 71 7.16 -1.87 14.50
N LYS A 72 7.93 -0.79 14.30
CA LYS A 72 9.27 -0.66 14.86
C LYS A 72 9.26 -0.72 16.39
N ASN A 73 8.29 -0.09 17.03
CA ASN A 73 8.07 -0.18 18.47
C ASN A 73 7.65 -1.59 18.95
N TYR A 74 7.12 -2.43 18.06
CA TYR A 74 6.87 -3.85 18.34
C TYR A 74 8.10 -4.74 18.13
N GLY A 75 9.24 -4.16 17.75
CA GLY A 75 10.51 -4.86 17.56
C GLY A 75 10.75 -5.37 16.14
N TYR A 76 9.95 -4.96 15.15
CA TYR A 76 10.25 -5.26 13.75
C TYR A 76 11.33 -4.33 13.21
N ASP A 77 12.33 -4.88 12.53
CA ASP A 77 13.35 -4.08 11.85
C ASP A 77 12.78 -3.53 10.54
N LEU A 78 12.43 -2.24 10.57
CA LEU A 78 11.81 -1.53 9.46
C LEU A 78 12.48 -0.18 9.26
N GLU A 79 12.66 0.19 8.00
CA GLU A 79 12.98 1.55 7.60
C GLU A 79 11.72 2.42 7.58
N ILE A 80 11.85 3.68 8.00
CA ILE A 80 10.75 4.64 8.02
C ILE A 80 10.82 5.49 6.74
N THR A 81 10.18 5.01 5.69
CA THR A 81 10.20 5.63 4.35
C THR A 81 8.86 6.30 3.98
N GLY A 82 7.79 5.97 4.72
CA GLY A 82 6.41 6.28 4.34
C GLY A 82 5.92 5.53 3.09
N MET A 83 6.71 4.57 2.59
CA MET A 83 6.34 3.72 1.46
C MET A 83 6.08 2.29 1.93
N LEU A 84 5.12 1.63 1.30
CA LEU A 84 4.84 0.23 1.56
C LEU A 84 5.93 -0.63 0.91
N ASN A 85 6.66 -1.39 1.72
CA ASN A 85 7.61 -2.39 1.25
C ASN A 85 7.23 -3.78 1.77
N MET A 86 7.88 -4.82 1.22
CA MET A 86 7.52 -6.21 1.53
C MET A 86 7.72 -6.53 3.02
N THR A 87 8.81 -6.01 3.61
CA THR A 87 9.15 -6.21 5.02
C THR A 87 8.05 -5.67 5.93
N MET A 88 7.54 -4.46 5.65
CA MET A 88 6.44 -3.84 6.39
C MET A 88 5.13 -4.62 6.23
N ALA A 89 4.78 -5.04 5.01
CA ALA A 89 3.55 -5.81 4.76
C ALA A 89 3.54 -7.15 5.52
N ASN A 90 4.71 -7.82 5.57
CA ASN A 90 4.90 -9.04 6.33
C ASN A 90 4.83 -8.79 7.85
N ALA A 91 5.50 -7.75 8.34
CA ALA A 91 5.46 -7.35 9.75
C ALA A 91 4.03 -7.01 10.20
N TYR A 92 3.25 -6.31 9.38
CA TYR A 92 1.85 -6.01 9.65
C TYR A 92 1.02 -7.30 9.81
N THR A 93 1.16 -8.22 8.86
CA THR A 93 0.44 -9.49 8.87
C THR A 93 0.79 -10.34 10.10
N ASP A 94 2.08 -10.41 10.46
CA ASP A 94 2.54 -11.10 11.67
C ASP A 94 2.00 -10.44 12.94
N SER A 95 2.00 -9.10 13.02
CA SER A 95 1.46 -8.37 14.18
C SER A 95 -0.04 -8.63 14.40
N LYS A 96 -0.83 -8.75 13.32
CA LYS A 96 -2.26 -9.12 13.40
C LYS A 96 -2.45 -10.55 13.92
N LYS A 97 -1.64 -11.50 13.45
CA LYS A 97 -1.68 -12.89 13.93
C LYS A 97 -1.34 -12.99 15.43
N LYS A 98 -0.27 -12.30 15.86
CA LYS A 98 0.13 -12.23 17.27
C LYS A 98 -0.94 -11.59 18.15
N LYS A 99 -1.66 -10.58 17.64
CA LYS A 99 -2.80 -9.98 18.35
C LYS A 99 -3.98 -10.96 18.49
N ALA A 100 -4.27 -11.74 17.45
CA ALA A 100 -5.35 -12.73 17.49
C ALA A 100 -5.05 -13.92 18.41
N SER A 101 -3.78 -14.30 18.56
CA SER A 101 -3.36 -15.41 19.44
C SER A 101 -3.32 -15.07 20.94
N LYS A 102 -3.47 -13.80 21.31
CA LYS A 102 -3.47 -13.32 22.70
C LYS A 102 -4.88 -13.19 23.30
N ILE A 103 -5.89 -13.66 22.59
CA ILE A 103 -7.31 -13.71 22.98
C ILE A 103 -7.65 -15.19 23.21
#